data_AF-A0A958H9K4-F1
#
_entry.id   AF-A0A958H9K4-F1
#
_cell.length_a   1.000
_cell.length_b   1.000
_cell.length_c   1.000
_cell.angle_alpha   90.00
_cell.angle_beta   90.00
_cell.angle_gamma   90.00
#
_symmetry.space_group_name_H-M   'P 1'
#
loop_
_entity.id
_entity.type
_entity.pdbx_description
1 polymer ?
#
loop_
_entity_poly.entity_id
_entity_poly.type
_entity_poly.pdbx_seq_one_letter_code
_entity_poly.pdbx_strand_id
1 'polypeptide(L)'
;MNKSSRRPHRVRWIALILLASLALAAIALFATMTGSSLSRVFAAPDQARSTVMTAYRQVQNVGAYQFSSDISQEIIPLATAGNVGRSSKTQRVYIEGETDLAARTLQLALWSQGGSVMDASTAAQIKVEGEKAFTRQGESDWQETENFTGGFAPGGDFLTFL
;
A
#
# COMPACT_ATOMS: atom_id res chain seq x y z
N MET A 1 -37.32 75.30 -42.61
CA MET A 1 -37.37 73.84 -42.39
C MET A 1 -35.93 73.31 -42.37
N ASN A 2 -35.34 73.07 -41.18
CA ASN A 2 -34.24 72.11 -41.06
C ASN A 2 -34.09 71.66 -39.59
N LYS A 3 -34.11 70.33 -39.42
CA LYS A 3 -34.12 69.60 -38.16
C LYS A 3 -32.75 68.93 -38.08
N SER A 4 -31.92 69.24 -37.09
CA SER A 4 -30.76 68.38 -36.79
C SER A 4 -30.64 68.12 -35.30
N SER A 5 -30.79 66.83 -35.01
CA SER A 5 -30.95 66.19 -33.72
C SER A 5 -29.65 66.21 -32.91
N ARG A 6 -29.73 66.74 -31.69
CA ARG A 6 -28.65 66.62 -30.70
C ARG A 6 -28.67 65.23 -30.03
N ARG A 7 -27.49 64.59 -30.06
CA ARG A 7 -26.98 63.45 -29.26
C ARG A 7 -27.19 62.05 -29.85
N PRO A 8 -26.13 61.22 -29.86
CA PRO A 8 -26.01 60.26 -28.76
C PRO A 8 -24.55 59.89 -28.39
N HIS A 9 -23.79 60.78 -27.74
CA HIS A 9 -22.50 60.38 -27.16
C HIS A 9 -22.66 59.38 -26.00
N ARG A 10 -23.77 59.47 -25.24
CA ARG A 10 -24.02 58.58 -24.08
C ARG A 10 -24.25 57.12 -24.47
N VAL A 11 -24.82 56.86 -25.64
CA VAL A 11 -25.11 55.49 -26.12
C VAL A 11 -23.82 54.75 -26.50
N ARG A 12 -22.83 55.47 -27.03
CA ARG A 12 -21.52 54.89 -27.40
C ARG A 12 -20.72 54.45 -26.17
N TRP A 13 -20.81 55.18 -25.06
CA TRP A 13 -20.14 54.83 -23.80
C TRP A 13 -20.79 53.63 -23.10
N ILE A 14 -22.12 53.52 -23.14
CA ILE A 14 -22.84 52.37 -22.59
C ILE A 14 -22.52 51.10 -23.38
N ALA A 15 -22.44 51.19 -24.71
CA ALA A 15 -22.06 50.05 -25.56
C ALA A 15 -20.62 49.55 -25.28
N LEU A 16 -19.67 50.44 -25.01
CA LEU A 16 -18.29 50.06 -24.67
C LEU A 16 -18.18 49.39 -23.30
N ILE A 17 -18.94 49.85 -22.29
CA ILE A 17 -18.96 49.22 -20.97
C ILE A 17 -19.58 47.82 -21.04
N LEU A 18 -20.65 47.64 -21.82
CA LEU A 18 -21.27 46.34 -22.02
C LEU A 18 -20.34 45.35 -22.72
N LEU A 19 -19.61 45.78 -23.76
CA LEU A 19 -18.63 44.94 -24.45
C LEU A 19 -17.45 44.54 -23.54
N ALA A 20 -16.94 45.46 -22.71
CA ALA A 20 -15.89 45.14 -21.74
C ALA A 20 -16.36 44.14 -20.68
N SER A 21 -17.60 44.29 -20.19
CA SER A 21 -18.19 43.35 -19.22
C SER A 21 -18.41 41.95 -19.80
N LEU A 22 -18.81 41.87 -21.08
CA LEU A 22 -19.01 40.60 -21.78
C LEU A 22 -17.67 39.89 -22.04
N ALA A 23 -16.62 40.64 -22.38
CA ALA A 23 -15.27 40.09 -22.56
C ALA A 23 -14.69 39.55 -21.23
N LEU A 24 -14.90 40.26 -20.12
CA LEU A 24 -14.49 39.78 -18.79
C LEU A 24 -15.25 38.52 -18.37
N ALA A 25 -16.55 38.44 -18.64
CA ALA A 25 -17.34 37.24 -18.37
C ALA A 25 -16.88 36.04 -19.21
N ALA A 26 -16.51 36.24 -20.47
CA ALA A 26 -16.00 35.19 -21.34
C ALA A 26 -14.62 34.68 -20.89
N ILE A 27 -13.73 35.57 -20.41
CA ILE A 27 -12.41 35.19 -19.87
C ILE A 27 -12.57 34.40 -18.56
N ALA A 28 -13.49 34.81 -17.69
CA ALA A 28 -13.81 34.09 -16.45
C ALA A 28 -14.37 32.68 -16.75
N LEU A 29 -15.23 32.54 -17.76
CA LEU A 29 -15.76 31.24 -18.17
C LEU A 29 -14.65 30.32 -18.74
N PHE A 30 -13.74 30.87 -19.54
CA PHE A 30 -12.65 30.10 -20.14
C PHE A 30 -11.62 29.61 -19.11
N ALA A 31 -11.38 30.39 -18.05
CA ALA A 31 -10.52 29.98 -16.92
C ALA A 31 -11.10 28.80 -16.13
N THR A 32 -12.43 28.65 -16.08
CA THR A 32 -13.07 27.51 -15.39
C THR A 32 -13.03 26.20 -16.18
N MET A 33 -12.92 26.24 -17.52
CA MET A 33 -12.88 25.01 -18.34
C MET A 33 -11.49 24.38 -18.47
N THR A 34 -10.43 25.12 -18.15
CA THR A 34 -9.03 24.66 -18.32
C THR A 34 -8.32 24.27 -17.01
N GLY A 35 -8.99 24.43 -15.86
CA GLY A 35 -8.39 24.30 -14.53
C GLY A 35 -8.28 22.90 -13.93
N SER A 36 -8.70 21.83 -14.61
CA SER A 36 -8.89 20.52 -13.95
C SER A 36 -7.73 19.51 -14.10
N SER A 37 -6.62 19.87 -14.74
CA SER A 37 -5.66 18.87 -15.26
C SER A 37 -4.32 18.77 -14.51
N LEU A 38 -4.03 19.64 -13.53
CA LEU A 38 -2.68 19.70 -12.92
C LEU A 38 -2.53 19.04 -11.55
N SER A 39 -3.61 18.53 -10.94
CA SER A 39 -3.55 18.02 -9.57
C SER A 39 -3.15 16.54 -9.43
N ARG A 40 -2.79 15.84 -10.51
CA ARG A 40 -2.46 14.39 -10.48
C ARG A 40 -1.01 14.05 -10.11
N VAL A 41 -0.14 15.02 -9.83
CA VAL A 41 1.30 14.74 -9.77
C VAL A 41 1.77 14.27 -8.38
N PHE A 42 1.00 14.51 -7.32
CA PHE A 42 1.35 14.00 -5.98
C PHE A 42 0.07 13.51 -5.29
N ALA A 43 -0.17 12.20 -5.33
CA ALA A 43 -1.07 11.60 -4.35
C ALA A 43 -0.53 12.00 -2.97
N ALA A 44 -1.31 12.78 -2.21
CA ALA A 44 -0.91 13.19 -0.87
C ALA A 44 -0.57 11.94 -0.04
N PRO A 45 0.40 11.99 0.89
CA PRO A 45 0.77 10.84 1.74
C PRO A 45 -0.45 10.15 2.38
N ASP A 46 -1.49 10.93 2.69
CA ASP A 46 -2.74 10.44 3.25
C ASP A 46 -3.53 9.54 2.29
N GLN A 47 -3.48 9.82 0.98
CA GLN A 47 -4.15 9.01 -0.03
C GLN A 47 -3.47 7.64 -0.17
N ALA A 48 -2.14 7.61 -0.25
CA ALA A 48 -1.38 6.35 -0.31
C ALA A 48 -1.65 5.48 0.92
N ARG A 49 -1.61 6.08 2.11
CA ARG A 49 -1.96 5.40 3.37
C ARG A 49 -3.39 4.89 3.36
N SER A 50 -4.36 5.69 2.92
CA SER A 50 -5.77 5.29 2.88
C SER A 50 -6.03 4.10 1.97
N THR A 51 -5.31 4.02 0.83
CA THR A 51 -5.40 2.92 -0.12
C THR A 51 -4.90 1.62 0.50
N VAL A 52 -3.72 1.63 1.13
CA VAL A 52 -3.16 0.46 1.82
C VAL A 52 -4.08 0.00 2.95
N MET A 53 -4.56 0.92 3.79
CA MET A 53 -5.47 0.58 4.89
C MET A 53 -6.82 0.03 4.40
N THR A 54 -7.28 0.45 3.22
CA THR A 54 -8.51 -0.08 2.63
C THR A 54 -8.30 -1.50 2.11
N ALA A 55 -7.18 -1.75 1.42
CA ALA A 55 -6.81 -3.10 0.98
C ALA A 55 -6.64 -4.04 2.18
N TYR A 56 -5.95 -3.61 3.24
CA TYR A 56 -5.75 -4.38 4.46
C TYR A 56 -7.09 -4.78 5.11
N ARG A 57 -8.01 -3.82 5.29
CA ARG A 57 -9.35 -4.12 5.82
C ARG A 57 -10.14 -5.08 4.92
N GLN A 58 -10.00 -4.95 3.62
CA GLN A 58 -10.68 -5.84 2.67
C GLN A 58 -10.18 -7.28 2.81
N VAL A 59 -8.87 -7.49 2.94
CA VAL A 59 -8.29 -8.82 3.16
C VAL A 59 -8.79 -9.42 4.48
N GLN A 60 -8.82 -8.62 5.55
CA GLN A 60 -9.39 -9.06 6.84
C GLN A 60 -10.88 -9.46 6.73
N ASN A 61 -11.67 -8.71 5.95
CA ASN A 61 -13.09 -9.01 5.75
C ASN A 61 -13.34 -10.27 4.91
N VAL A 62 -12.47 -10.57 3.94
CA VAL A 62 -12.57 -11.80 3.14
C VAL A 62 -12.23 -13.02 4.00
N GLY A 63 -11.26 -12.87 4.92
CA GLY A 63 -10.92 -13.89 5.90
C GLY A 63 -10.21 -15.13 5.34
N ALA A 64 -10.23 -15.36 4.03
CA ALA A 64 -9.46 -16.41 3.39
C ALA A 64 -8.57 -15.84 2.27
N TYR A 65 -7.27 -16.09 2.34
CA TYR A 65 -6.31 -15.53 1.38
C TYR A 65 -5.02 -16.36 1.30
N GLN A 66 -4.36 -16.25 0.15
CA GLN A 66 -3.02 -16.76 -0.10
C GLN A 66 -2.03 -15.60 -0.10
N PHE A 67 -0.81 -15.86 0.35
CA PHE A 67 0.24 -14.85 0.45
C PHE A 67 1.62 -15.44 0.17
N SER A 68 2.51 -14.56 -0.28
CA SER A 68 3.94 -14.82 -0.44
C SER A 68 4.72 -13.58 -0.08
N SER A 69 5.90 -13.72 0.52
CA SER A 69 6.74 -12.56 0.87
C SER A 69 8.22 -12.91 0.79
N ASP A 70 8.99 -11.95 0.28
CA ASP A 70 10.45 -11.97 0.22
C ASP A 70 11.00 -11.00 1.27
N ILE A 71 11.56 -11.55 2.34
CA ILE A 71 12.08 -10.80 3.47
C ILE A 71 13.60 -10.74 3.37
N SER A 72 14.16 -9.53 3.28
CA SER A 72 15.60 -9.29 3.33
C SER A 72 15.95 -8.44 4.55
N GLN A 73 16.65 -9.03 5.51
CA GLN A 73 17.10 -8.37 6.73
C GLN A 73 18.60 -8.11 6.66
N GLU A 74 19.02 -6.84 6.78
CA GLU A 74 20.42 -6.47 6.92
C GLU A 74 20.72 -6.03 8.35
N ILE A 75 21.74 -6.65 8.96
CA ILE A 75 22.22 -6.30 10.29
C ILE A 75 23.55 -5.57 10.10
N ILE A 76 23.56 -4.28 10.40
CA ILE A 76 24.75 -3.41 10.30
C ILE A 76 25.29 -3.18 11.72
N PRO A 77 26.50 -3.70 12.06
CA PRO A 77 27.10 -3.46 13.35
C PRO A 77 27.42 -1.96 13.55
N LEU A 78 27.11 -1.42 14.73
CA LEU A 78 27.53 -0.07 15.09
C LEU A 78 29.06 0.02 15.18
N ALA A 79 29.65 1.15 14.77
CA ALA A 79 31.10 1.38 14.80
C ALA A 79 31.61 1.61 16.24
N THR A 80 31.75 0.53 17.01
CA THR A 80 32.25 0.54 18.39
C THR A 80 33.45 -0.40 18.54
N ALA A 81 34.27 -0.19 19.57
CA ALA A 81 35.41 -1.06 19.86
C ALA A 81 35.00 -2.55 20.03
N GLY A 82 33.80 -2.81 20.56
CA GLY A 82 33.26 -4.17 20.72
C GLY A 82 32.78 -4.83 19.41
N ASN A 83 32.68 -4.08 18.31
CA ASN A 83 32.26 -4.56 17.01
C ASN A 83 33.41 -4.61 15.98
N VAL A 84 34.66 -4.38 16.39
CA VAL A 84 35.84 -4.47 15.50
C VAL A 84 35.89 -5.87 14.87
N GLY A 85 36.03 -5.91 13.55
CA GLY A 85 36.07 -7.16 12.77
C GLY A 85 34.70 -7.76 12.42
N ARG A 86 33.58 -7.18 12.88
CA ARG A 86 32.24 -7.61 12.44
C ARG A 86 31.88 -6.97 11.11
N SER A 87 31.39 -7.77 10.17
CA SER A 87 30.83 -7.30 8.90
C SER A 87 29.30 -7.20 8.99
N SER A 88 28.69 -6.48 8.04
CA SER A 88 27.25 -6.59 7.84
C SER A 88 26.88 -8.02 7.45
N LYS A 89 25.66 -8.44 7.83
CA LYS A 89 25.09 -9.72 7.44
C LYS A 89 23.71 -9.48 6.87
N THR A 90 23.47 -9.99 5.66
CA THR A 90 22.14 -10.04 5.06
C THR A 90 21.55 -11.43 5.22
N GLN A 91 20.32 -11.51 5.67
CA GLN A 91 19.53 -12.73 5.78
C GLN A 91 18.34 -12.59 4.84
N ARG A 92 18.12 -13.59 3.99
CA ARG A 92 16.97 -13.66 3.10
C ARG A 92 16.08 -14.82 3.50
N VAL A 93 14.79 -14.56 3.49
CA VAL A 93 13.76 -15.49 3.88
C VAL A 93 12.62 -15.34 2.89
N TYR A 94 12.20 -16.45 2.28
CA TYR A 94 10.99 -16.50 1.47
C TYR A 94 9.91 -17.24 2.24
N ILE A 95 8.68 -16.71 2.21
CA ILE A 95 7.51 -17.35 2.80
C ILE A 95 6.40 -17.47 1.77
N GLU A 96 5.65 -18.56 1.85
CA GLU A 96 4.37 -18.69 1.16
C GLU A 96 3.36 -19.39 2.06
N GLY A 97 2.09 -19.05 1.93
CA GLY A 97 1.07 -19.65 2.76
C GLY A 97 -0.34 -19.28 2.35
N GLU A 98 -1.26 -19.90 3.07
CA GLU A 98 -2.70 -19.69 2.95
C GLU A 98 -3.36 -19.74 4.32
N THR A 99 -4.41 -18.97 4.51
CA THR A 99 -5.18 -18.97 5.75
C THR A 99 -6.66 -18.86 5.48
N ASP A 100 -7.46 -19.42 6.38
CA ASP A 100 -8.89 -19.19 6.53
C ASP A 100 -9.17 -18.85 8.00
N LEU A 101 -9.47 -17.59 8.27
CA LEU A 101 -9.74 -17.05 9.60
C LEU A 101 -11.04 -17.61 10.21
N ALA A 102 -12.04 -17.93 9.37
CA ALA A 102 -13.30 -18.49 9.83
C ALA A 102 -13.12 -19.97 10.22
N ALA A 103 -12.36 -20.72 9.42
CA ALA A 103 -11.99 -22.11 9.70
C ALA A 103 -10.86 -22.24 10.74
N ARG A 104 -10.20 -21.12 11.10
CA ARG A 104 -9.02 -21.08 11.97
C ARG A 104 -7.91 -21.99 11.49
N THR A 105 -7.61 -21.88 10.20
CA THR A 105 -6.54 -22.65 9.55
C THR A 105 -5.46 -21.74 9.00
N LEU A 106 -4.23 -22.23 9.07
CA LEU A 106 -3.07 -21.66 8.40
C LEU A 106 -2.23 -22.81 7.85
N GLN A 107 -1.69 -22.64 6.66
CA GLN A 107 -0.54 -23.40 6.17
C GLN A 107 0.52 -22.41 5.70
N LEU A 108 1.76 -22.63 6.10
CA LEU A 108 2.87 -21.73 5.85
C LEU A 108 4.13 -22.57 5.56
N ALA A 109 4.87 -22.19 4.54
CA ALA A 109 6.18 -22.72 4.23
C ALA A 109 7.21 -21.58 4.20
N LEU A 110 8.38 -21.86 4.76
CA LEU A 110 9.47 -20.92 5.01
C LEU A 110 10.76 -21.49 4.44
N TRP A 111 11.43 -20.72 3.58
CA TRP A 111 12.75 -21.03 3.05
C TRP A 111 13.74 -19.98 3.53
N SER A 112 14.82 -20.45 4.14
CA SER A 112 15.90 -19.60 4.65
C SER A 112 17.26 -20.19 4.28
N GLN A 113 18.28 -19.35 4.17
CA GLN A 113 19.70 -19.76 4.11
C GLN A 113 20.02 -20.93 3.15
N GLY A 114 19.57 -20.84 1.89
CA GLY A 114 19.88 -21.84 0.87
C GLY A 114 18.78 -22.88 0.61
N GLY A 115 17.65 -22.80 1.31
CA GLY A 115 16.42 -23.48 0.89
C GLY A 115 15.94 -22.98 -0.47
N SER A 116 15.27 -23.85 -1.23
CA SER A 116 14.77 -23.58 -2.57
C SER A 116 13.28 -23.82 -2.64
N VAL A 117 12.54 -22.87 -3.21
CA VAL A 117 11.11 -23.04 -3.52
C VAL A 117 10.88 -24.23 -4.49
N MET A 118 11.90 -24.57 -5.30
CA MET A 118 11.85 -25.74 -6.17
C MET A 118 12.01 -27.08 -5.44
N ASP A 119 12.45 -27.06 -4.18
CA ASP A 119 12.60 -28.23 -3.33
C ASP A 119 11.88 -27.99 -1.98
N ALA A 120 10.61 -28.37 -1.95
CA ALA A 120 9.75 -28.23 -0.78
C ALA A 120 10.29 -28.96 0.47
N SER A 121 11.16 -29.95 0.30
CA SER A 121 11.80 -30.65 1.43
C SER A 121 12.78 -29.76 2.21
N THR A 122 13.20 -28.63 1.61
CA THR A 122 14.05 -27.65 2.29
C THR A 122 13.26 -26.63 3.11
N ALA A 123 11.93 -26.62 3.00
CA ALA A 123 11.07 -25.70 3.73
C ALA A 123 10.92 -26.13 5.20
N ALA A 124 10.96 -25.14 6.10
CA ALA A 124 10.30 -25.27 7.39
C ALA A 124 8.81 -24.99 7.19
N GLN A 125 7.94 -25.89 7.64
CA GLN A 125 6.51 -25.78 7.42
C GLN A 125 5.78 -25.66 8.75
N ILE A 126 4.75 -24.83 8.75
CA ILE A 126 3.84 -24.64 9.87
C ILE A 126 2.43 -24.87 9.37
N LYS A 127 1.62 -25.54 10.18
CA LYS A 127 0.17 -25.52 10.02
C LYS A 127 -0.52 -25.22 11.34
N VAL A 128 -1.64 -24.53 11.28
CA VAL A 128 -2.52 -24.27 12.42
C VAL A 128 -3.87 -24.88 12.11
N GLU A 129 -4.41 -25.62 13.08
CA GLU A 129 -5.74 -26.23 13.02
C GLU A 129 -6.45 -25.91 14.36
N GLY A 130 -7.31 -24.89 14.34
CA GLY A 130 -7.99 -24.44 15.56
C GLY A 130 -7.03 -23.78 16.55
N GLU A 131 -6.80 -24.41 17.69
CA GLU A 131 -5.88 -23.93 18.75
C GLU A 131 -4.50 -24.60 18.69
N LYS A 132 -4.33 -25.59 17.81
CA LYS A 132 -3.10 -26.37 17.71
C LYS A 132 -2.23 -25.83 16.59
N ALA A 133 -0.95 -25.64 16.90
CA ALA A 133 0.07 -25.37 15.89
C ALA A 133 0.96 -26.61 15.74
N PHE A 134 1.35 -26.89 14.50
CA PHE A 134 2.25 -27.97 14.17
C PHE A 134 3.38 -27.43 13.31
N THR A 135 4.57 -27.99 13.50
CA THR A 135 5.76 -27.66 12.70
C THR A 135 6.38 -28.94 12.15
N ARG A 136 6.95 -28.86 10.96
CA ARG A 136 7.84 -29.88 10.42
C ARG A 136 8.98 -29.25 9.63
N GLN A 137 10.09 -29.97 9.53
CA GLN A 137 11.19 -29.63 8.62
C GLN A 137 11.17 -30.60 7.45
N GLY A 138 10.99 -30.10 6.23
CA GLY A 138 10.89 -30.94 5.04
C GLY A 138 9.82 -32.02 5.15
N GLU A 139 10.23 -33.26 4.91
CA GLU A 139 9.37 -34.46 4.95
C GLU A 139 9.32 -35.15 6.32
N SER A 140 9.77 -34.48 7.39
CA SER A 140 9.63 -35.01 8.75
C SER A 140 8.17 -35.04 9.22
N ASP A 141 7.93 -35.87 10.24
CA ASP A 141 6.63 -35.94 10.90
C ASP A 141 6.26 -34.60 11.53
N TRP A 142 4.97 -34.27 11.49
CA TRP A 142 4.42 -33.09 12.14
C TRP A 142 4.57 -33.19 13.66
N GLN A 143 5.15 -32.16 14.26
CA GLN A 143 5.30 -32.04 15.71
C GLN A 143 4.40 -30.90 16.22
N GLU A 144 3.56 -31.20 17.20
CA GLU A 144 2.75 -30.18 17.88
C GLU A 144 3.67 -29.22 18.64
N THR A 145 3.39 -27.91 18.54
CA THR A 145 4.16 -26.86 19.20
C THR A 145 3.22 -25.94 19.99
N GLU A 146 3.57 -25.67 21.24
CA GLU A 146 2.72 -24.90 22.15
C GLU A 146 2.93 -23.37 22.02
N ASN A 147 3.86 -22.90 21.18
CA ASN A 147 4.33 -21.50 21.28
C ASN A 147 4.72 -20.81 19.95
N PHE A 148 4.16 -21.23 18.81
CA PHE A 148 4.49 -20.59 17.53
C PHE A 148 3.97 -19.14 17.44
N THR A 149 2.75 -18.89 17.88
CA THR A 149 2.10 -17.57 17.82
C THR A 149 2.80 -16.52 18.69
N GLY A 150 3.42 -16.93 19.81
CA GLY A 150 4.14 -16.03 20.70
C GLY A 150 5.40 -15.39 20.09
N GLY A 151 6.00 -16.03 19.08
CA GLY A 151 7.23 -15.54 18.42
C GLY A 151 7.03 -15.03 16.99
N PHE A 152 6.03 -15.54 16.27
CA PHE A 152 5.84 -15.24 14.85
C PHE A 152 4.56 -14.45 14.53
N ALA A 153 3.48 -14.57 15.31
CA ALA A 153 2.22 -13.88 15.00
C ALA A 153 1.43 -13.54 16.27
N PRO A 154 1.69 -12.39 16.90
CA PRO A 154 0.92 -11.93 18.05
C PRO A 154 -0.57 -11.84 17.70
N GLY A 155 -1.41 -12.58 18.41
CA GLY A 155 -2.86 -12.63 18.14
C GLY A 155 -3.28 -13.43 16.90
N GLY A 156 -2.37 -14.18 16.27
CA GLY A 156 -2.67 -14.96 15.06
C GLY A 156 -2.88 -14.12 13.80
N ASP A 157 -2.41 -12.86 13.79
CA ASP A 157 -2.46 -12.00 12.62
C ASP A 157 -1.22 -12.22 11.73
N PHE A 158 -1.40 -13.04 10.70
CA PHE A 158 -0.35 -13.35 9.72
C PHE A 158 -0.15 -12.24 8.67
N LEU A 159 -1.05 -11.24 8.61
CA LEU A 159 -0.86 -10.09 7.74
C LEU A 159 0.34 -9.24 8.15
N THR A 160 0.88 -9.43 9.36
CA THR A 160 2.08 -8.69 9.80
C THR A 160 3.31 -8.96 8.91
N PHE A 161 3.28 -10.02 8.09
CA PHE A 161 4.35 -10.38 7.15
C PHE A 161 4.17 -9.86 5.73
N LEU A 162 3.06 -9.14 5.46
CA LEU A 162 2.74 -8.49 4.20
C LEU A 162 2.98 -6.98 4.29
#